data_AF-A0A645E2K0-F1
#
_entry.id   AF-A0A645E2K0-F1
#
_cell.length_a   1.000
_cell.length_b   1.000
_cell.length_c   1.000
_cell.angle_alpha   90.00
_cell.angle_beta   90.00
_cell.angle_gamma   90.00
#
_symmetry.space_group_name_H-M   'P 1'
#
loop_
_entity.id
_entity.type
_entity.pdbx_description
1 polymer ?
#
loop_
_entity_poly.entity_id
_entity_poly.type
_entity_poly.pdbx_seq_one_letter_code
_entity_poly.pdbx_strand_id
1 'polypeptide(L)'
;MMMNAYLPEKLNAFDQLESTHVWDSRDGLPELFFKYTYIIVADPIQYNNNANQQQVFGILADGMLNDPDLQQYYQVIKTYDYSDGIEIYIYQLVSDVSEEVISKYEKLIYSCYPEWEGNYKFAR
;
A
#
# COMPACT_ATOMS: atom_id res chain seq x y z
N MET A 1 -11.20 9.55 -31.40
CA MET A 1 -10.78 9.11 -30.05
C MET A 1 -11.05 10.29 -29.12
N MET A 2 -12.00 10.14 -28.18
CA MET A 2 -12.47 11.23 -27.33
C MET A 2 -11.55 11.31 -26.11
N MET A 3 -10.84 12.43 -25.94
CA MET A 3 -10.01 12.69 -24.75
C MET A 3 -10.91 13.10 -23.58
N ASN A 4 -10.73 12.48 -22.42
CA ASN A 4 -11.32 12.95 -21.16
C ASN A 4 -10.84 14.38 -20.88
N ALA A 5 -11.76 15.34 -20.79
CA ALA A 5 -11.50 16.78 -20.71
C ALA A 5 -10.83 17.27 -19.40
N TYR A 6 -10.47 16.37 -18.50
CA TYR A 6 -9.95 16.69 -17.16
C TYR A 6 -8.57 16.10 -16.86
N LEU A 7 -7.93 15.42 -17.82
CA LEU A 7 -6.53 15.03 -17.66
C LEU A 7 -5.63 16.17 -18.13
N PRO A 8 -4.59 16.55 -17.37
CA PRO A 8 -3.65 17.58 -17.79
C PRO A 8 -2.94 17.16 -19.08
N GLU A 9 -2.82 18.09 -20.04
CA GLU A 9 -2.22 17.86 -21.37
C GLU A 9 -0.77 17.37 -21.32
N LYS A 10 -0.08 17.66 -20.21
CA LYS A 10 1.20 17.08 -19.85
C LYS A 10 0.99 16.24 -18.59
N LEU A 11 1.24 14.94 -18.71
CA LEU A 11 1.63 14.13 -17.56
C LEU A 11 2.97 14.69 -17.09
N ASN A 12 2.95 15.67 -16.18
CA ASN A 12 4.06 15.87 -15.26
C ASN A 12 4.08 14.67 -14.31
N ALA A 13 4.25 13.47 -14.86
CA ALA A 13 4.52 12.30 -14.06
C ALA A 13 5.81 12.64 -13.32
N PHE A 14 5.77 12.64 -11.99
CA PHE A 14 7.00 12.67 -11.23
C PHE A 14 7.85 11.50 -11.74
N ASP A 15 9.11 11.75 -12.11
CA ASP A 15 10.02 10.72 -12.64
C ASP A 15 10.25 9.56 -11.64
N GLN A 16 9.75 9.69 -10.41
CA GLN A 16 9.80 8.71 -9.33
C GLN A 16 8.42 8.14 -8.96
N LEU A 17 7.35 8.47 -9.71
CA LEU A 17 6.03 7.86 -9.51
C LEU A 17 6.04 6.46 -10.13
N GLU A 18 6.46 5.50 -9.34
CA GLU A 18 6.36 4.07 -9.65
C GLU A 18 4.89 3.65 -9.56
N SER A 19 4.20 3.62 -10.71
CA SER A 19 2.90 2.95 -10.81
C SER A 19 3.16 1.45 -10.99
N THR A 20 3.13 0.72 -9.88
CA THR A 20 3.26 -0.74 -9.90
C THR A 20 1.91 -1.41 -9.64
N HIS A 21 1.63 -2.49 -10.37
CA HIS A 21 0.51 -3.38 -10.09
C HIS A 21 1.06 -4.55 -9.28
N VAL A 22 1.02 -4.49 -7.96
CA VAL A 22 1.59 -5.57 -7.12
C VAL A 22 0.77 -6.85 -7.31
N TRP A 23 1.40 -7.83 -7.95
CA TRP A 23 0.99 -9.22 -8.00
C TRP A 23 1.98 -9.98 -7.14
N ASP A 24 1.50 -10.68 -6.11
CA ASP A 24 2.39 -11.30 -5.12
C ASP A 24 3.39 -12.25 -5.80
N SER A 25 2.93 -13.01 -6.79
CA SER A 25 3.76 -13.95 -7.58
C SER A 25 4.82 -13.31 -8.49
N ARG A 26 4.72 -12.01 -8.80
CA ARG A 26 5.61 -11.31 -9.74
C ARG A 26 6.48 -10.27 -9.04
N ASP A 27 5.86 -9.45 -8.20
CA ASP A 27 6.48 -8.26 -7.62
C ASP A 27 6.96 -8.49 -6.18
N GLY A 28 6.50 -9.58 -5.55
CA GLY A 28 6.96 -9.97 -4.22
C GLY A 28 6.60 -8.97 -3.13
N LEU A 29 7.49 -8.87 -2.14
CA LEU A 29 7.34 -7.97 -1.01
C LEU A 29 7.76 -6.53 -1.39
N PRO A 30 6.95 -5.49 -1.16
CA PRO A 30 7.41 -4.11 -1.30
C PRO A 30 8.36 -3.76 -0.14
N GLU A 31 9.64 -4.10 -0.28
CA GLU A 31 10.65 -4.02 0.78
C GLU A 31 10.71 -2.64 1.47
N LEU A 32 10.46 -1.57 0.71
CA LEU A 32 10.51 -0.18 1.20
C LEU A 32 9.17 0.33 1.78
N PHE A 33 8.14 -0.50 1.90
CA PHE A 33 6.80 -0.06 2.32
C PHE A 33 6.81 0.81 3.58
N PHE A 34 7.49 0.36 4.64
CA PHE A 34 7.57 1.09 5.92
C PHE A 34 8.50 2.32 5.91
N LYS A 35 9.10 2.63 4.75
CA LYS A 35 9.94 3.80 4.53
C LYS A 35 9.26 4.86 3.65
N TYR A 36 8.10 4.55 3.06
CA TYR A 36 7.39 5.51 2.23
C TYR A 36 6.84 6.67 3.08
N THR A 37 7.18 7.89 2.67
CA THR A 37 6.70 9.11 3.34
C THR A 37 5.20 9.28 3.18
N TYR A 38 4.64 8.88 2.04
CA TYR A 38 3.22 8.97 1.76
C TYR A 38 2.69 7.63 1.27
N ILE A 39 1.55 7.21 1.81
CA ILE A 39 0.82 6.01 1.41
C ILE A 39 -0.62 6.42 1.10
N ILE A 40 -1.15 5.94 -0.01
CA ILE A 40 -2.52 6.21 -0.45
C ILE A 40 -3.30 4.91 -0.41
N VAL A 41 -4.41 4.89 0.31
CA VAL A 41 -5.26 3.70 0.47
C VAL A 41 -6.70 4.07 0.16
N ALA A 42 -7.41 3.17 -0.54
CA ALA A 42 -8.83 3.30 -0.80
C ALA A 42 -9.63 2.37 0.12
N ASP A 43 -10.78 2.84 0.60
CA ASP A 43 -11.78 2.06 1.34
C ASP A 43 -13.11 2.09 0.56
N PRO A 44 -13.64 0.93 0.11
CA PRO A 44 -13.09 -0.41 0.25
C PRO A 44 -11.77 -0.61 -0.53
N ILE A 45 -10.94 -1.54 -0.05
CA ILE A 45 -9.67 -1.90 -0.70
C ILE A 45 -9.92 -2.34 -2.15
N GLN A 46 -9.24 -1.69 -3.09
CA GLN A 46 -9.39 -1.93 -4.52
C GLN A 46 -8.36 -2.94 -5.02
N TYR A 47 -8.83 -4.06 -5.54
CA TYR A 47 -8.00 -5.11 -6.15
C TYR A 47 -8.11 -5.04 -7.68
N ASN A 48 -7.00 -5.25 -8.40
CA ASN A 48 -6.99 -5.16 -9.86
C ASN A 48 -7.61 -6.40 -10.53
N ASN A 49 -7.56 -7.57 -9.87
CA ASN A 49 -8.10 -8.83 -10.39
C ASN A 49 -8.73 -9.66 -9.27
N ASN A 50 -7.94 -10.55 -8.65
CA ASN A 50 -8.39 -11.49 -7.64
C ASN A 50 -7.61 -11.23 -6.35
N ALA A 51 -8.31 -10.94 -5.26
CA ALA A 51 -7.71 -10.71 -3.94
C ALA A 51 -6.75 -11.85 -3.53
N ASN A 52 -7.00 -13.09 -3.98
CA ASN A 52 -6.15 -14.23 -3.67
C ASN A 52 -4.74 -14.17 -4.29
N GLN A 53 -4.51 -13.30 -5.27
CA GLN A 53 -3.20 -13.09 -5.92
C GLN A 53 -2.54 -11.78 -5.48
N GLN A 54 -3.15 -11.08 -4.52
CA GLN A 54 -2.76 -9.76 -4.02
C GLN A 54 -2.92 -9.70 -2.50
N GLN A 55 -2.62 -10.80 -1.81
CA GLN A 55 -2.65 -10.95 -0.36
C GLN A 55 -1.66 -9.99 0.31
N VAL A 56 -0.45 -9.80 -0.22
CA VAL A 56 0.53 -8.86 0.36
C VAL A 56 -0.03 -7.45 0.38
N PHE A 57 -0.54 -7.00 -0.77
CA PHE A 57 -1.18 -5.71 -0.90
C PHE A 57 -2.39 -5.59 0.03
N GLY A 58 -3.25 -6.61 0.08
CA GLY A 58 -4.42 -6.64 0.94
C GLY A 58 -4.08 -6.53 2.42
N ILE A 59 -3.08 -7.28 2.90
CA ILE A 59 -2.59 -7.25 4.29
C ILE A 59 -2.08 -5.85 4.64
N LEU A 60 -1.29 -5.23 3.77
CA LEU A 60 -0.73 -3.90 4.00
C LEU A 60 -1.82 -2.81 3.99
N ALA A 61 -2.75 -2.86 3.03
CA ALA A 61 -3.86 -1.93 2.92
C ALA A 61 -4.83 -2.06 4.12
N ASP A 62 -5.17 -3.28 4.52
CA ASP A 62 -5.98 -3.55 5.70
C ASP A 62 -5.31 -3.03 6.96
N GLY A 63 -4.00 -3.22 7.08
CA GLY A 63 -3.21 -2.65 8.18
C GLY A 63 -3.34 -1.13 8.29
N MET A 64 -3.26 -0.42 7.18
CA MET A 64 -3.42 1.04 7.16
C MET A 64 -4.83 1.49 7.57
N LEU A 65 -5.87 0.73 7.22
CA LEU A 65 -7.27 1.07 7.51
C LEU A 65 -7.71 0.64 8.92
N ASN A 66 -7.19 -0.49 9.41
CA ASN A 66 -7.81 -1.22 10.53
C ASN A 66 -6.85 -1.60 11.67
N ASP A 67 -5.52 -1.43 11.55
CA ASP A 67 -4.56 -1.81 12.59
C ASP A 67 -4.04 -0.60 13.38
N PRO A 68 -4.52 -0.37 14.63
CA PRO A 68 -4.06 0.76 15.45
C PRO A 68 -2.55 0.74 15.73
N ASP A 69 -1.93 -0.46 15.77
CA ASP A 69 -0.49 -0.58 15.99
C ASP A 69 0.31 0.00 14.83
N LEU A 70 -0.21 -0.07 13.60
CA LEU A 70 0.43 0.53 12.44
C LEU A 70 0.04 2.01 12.29
N GLN A 71 -1.23 2.34 12.52
CA GLN A 71 -1.76 3.69 12.36
C GLN A 71 -1.08 4.73 13.25
N GLN A 72 -0.53 4.35 14.41
CA GLN A 72 0.21 5.31 15.26
C GLN A 72 1.45 5.92 14.57
N TYR A 73 2.00 5.27 13.54
CA TYR A 73 3.15 5.76 12.77
C TYR A 73 2.74 6.58 11.54
N TYR A 74 1.46 6.60 11.19
CA TYR A 74 0.93 7.21 9.98
C TYR A 74 -0.27 8.11 10.27
N GLN A 75 -0.16 9.38 9.94
CA GLN A 75 -1.27 10.32 10.10
C GLN A 75 -2.03 10.51 8.79
N VAL A 76 -3.36 10.45 8.82
CA VAL A 76 -4.18 10.88 7.68
C VAL A 76 -4.06 12.39 7.53
N ILE A 77 -3.51 12.83 6.40
CA ILE A 77 -3.35 14.26 6.07
C ILE A 77 -4.44 14.76 5.14
N LYS A 78 -5.11 13.85 4.41
CA LYS A 78 -6.20 14.18 3.52
C LYS A 78 -7.09 12.97 3.24
N THR A 79 -8.38 13.23 3.13
CA THR A 79 -9.38 12.26 2.67
C THR A 79 -10.09 12.84 1.44
N TYR A 80 -10.44 11.99 0.50
CA TYR A 80 -11.26 12.33 -0.65
C TYR A 80 -12.42 11.35 -0.77
N ASP A 81 -13.62 11.89 -0.93
CA ASP A 81 -14.76 11.12 -1.40
C ASP A 81 -14.59 10.87 -2.90
N TYR A 82 -14.30 9.63 -3.26
CA TYR A 82 -14.35 9.16 -4.63
C TYR A 82 -15.77 8.67 -4.97
N SER A 83 -16.10 8.61 -6.26
CA SER A 83 -17.43 8.17 -6.69
C SER A 83 -17.72 6.74 -6.21
N ASP A 84 -19.01 6.42 -6.09
CA ASP A 84 -19.53 5.08 -5.77
C ASP A 84 -19.17 4.55 -4.37
N GLY A 85 -19.04 5.45 -3.38
CA GLY A 85 -18.87 5.08 -1.97
C GLY A 85 -17.46 4.63 -1.61
N ILE A 86 -16.47 5.05 -2.41
CA ILE A 86 -15.05 4.79 -2.15
C ILE A 86 -14.46 6.04 -1.50
N GLU A 87 -13.82 5.88 -0.36
CA GLU A 87 -13.03 6.94 0.29
C GLU A 87 -11.54 6.70 0.04
N ILE A 88 -10.80 7.75 -0.30
CA ILE A 88 -9.35 7.70 -0.50
C ILE A 88 -8.67 8.44 0.63
N TYR A 89 -7.79 7.74 1.35
CA TYR A 89 -7.00 8.23 2.46
C TYR A 89 -5.55 8.45 2.01
N ILE A 90 -5.02 9.64 2.27
CA ILE A 90 -3.59 9.93 2.13
C ILE A 90 -2.99 9.96 3.53
N TYR A 91 -2.11 9.01 3.79
CA TYR A 91 -1.33 8.89 5.00
C TYR A 91 0.05 9.52 4.81
N GLN A 92 0.57 10.14 5.86
CA GLN A 92 1.95 10.59 5.96
C GLN A 92 2.64 9.87 7.12
N LEU A 93 3.84 9.34 6.87
CA LEU A 93 4.71 8.78 7.91
C LEU A 93 5.14 9.89 8.87
N VAL A 94 4.86 9.74 10.16
CA VAL A 94 5.17 10.73 11.20
C VAL A 94 6.32 10.31 12.12
N SER A 95 6.66 9.03 12.14
CA SER A 95 7.76 8.47 12.91
C SER A 95 8.21 7.13 12.32
N ASP A 96 9.44 6.70 12.60
CA ASP A 96 9.94 5.41 12.15
C ASP A 96 9.10 4.26 12.74
N VAL A 97 8.65 3.35 11.87
CA VAL A 97 7.88 2.16 12.27
C VAL A 97 8.77 1.23 13.08
N SER A 98 8.27 0.77 14.23
CA SER A 98 9.03 -0.12 15.11
C SER A 98 9.32 -1.48 14.47
N GLU A 99 10.44 -2.09 14.86
CA GLU A 99 10.79 -3.44 14.39
C GLU A 99 9.73 -4.48 14.76
N GLU A 100 9.03 -4.30 15.88
CA GLU A 100 7.96 -5.18 16.35
C GLU A 100 6.79 -5.19 15.37
N VAL A 101 6.35 -4.00 14.94
CA VAL A 101 5.29 -3.86 13.95
C VAL A 101 5.75 -4.39 12.59
N ILE A 102 6.95 -4.04 12.13
CA ILE A 102 7.46 -4.58 10.86
C ILE A 102 7.48 -6.11 10.90
N SER A 103 7.95 -6.71 11.99
CA SER A 103 8.01 -8.16 12.16
C SER A 103 6.63 -8.83 12.27
N LYS A 104 5.62 -8.12 12.80
CA LYS A 104 4.22 -8.56 12.78
C LYS A 104 3.73 -8.73 11.34
N TYR A 105 3.97 -7.74 10.47
CA TYR A 105 3.55 -7.80 9.06
C TYR A 105 4.33 -8.84 8.25
N GLU A 106 5.63 -9.00 8.50
CA GLU A 106 6.39 -10.10 7.89
C GLU A 106 5.77 -11.47 8.20
N LYS A 107 5.42 -11.72 9.48
CA LYS A 107 4.76 -12.98 9.88
C LYS A 107 3.39 -13.17 9.23
N LEU A 108 2.59 -12.11 9.11
CA LEU A 108 1.31 -12.17 8.41
C LEU A 108 1.52 -12.57 6.95
N ILE A 109 2.51 -11.98 6.27
CA ILE A 109 2.82 -12.28 4.88
C ILE A 109 3.37 -13.70 4.72
N TYR A 110 4.27 -14.15 5.59
CA TYR A 110 4.78 -15.52 5.57
C TYR A 110 3.69 -16.56 5.86
N SER A 111 2.63 -16.21 6.58
CA SER A 111 1.49 -17.11 6.77
C SER A 111 0.75 -17.41 5.46
N CYS A 112 0.79 -16.47 4.50
CA CYS A 112 0.25 -16.63 3.15
C CYS A 112 1.28 -17.22 2.17
N TYR A 113 2.56 -16.88 2.34
CA TYR A 113 3.68 -17.32 1.51
C TYR A 113 4.84 -17.87 2.36
N PRO A 114 4.72 -19.09 2.91
CA PRO A 114 5.74 -19.66 3.80
C PRO A 114 7.12 -19.77 3.16
N GLU A 115 7.19 -19.93 1.84
CA GLU A 115 8.43 -20.03 1.08
C GLU A 115 9.24 -18.72 1.07
N TRP A 116 8.63 -17.59 1.46
CA TRP A 116 9.31 -16.30 1.58
C TRP A 116 9.99 -16.09 2.93
N GLU A 117 9.67 -16.92 3.93
CA GLU A 117 10.24 -16.80 5.27
C GLU A 117 11.77 -16.87 5.22
N GLY A 118 12.43 -15.83 5.76
CA GLY A 118 13.89 -15.73 5.79
C GLY A 118 14.54 -15.21 4.50
N ASN A 119 13.84 -15.22 3.38
CA ASN A 119 14.34 -14.77 2.07
C ASN A 119 13.89 -13.36 1.68
N TYR A 120 12.67 -12.97 2.08
CA TYR A 120 12.11 -11.64 1.81
C TYR A 120 11.85 -10.93 3.12
N LYS A 121 12.30 -9.68 3.26
CA LYS A 121 12.10 -8.88 4.47
C LYS A 121 11.87 -7.42 4.09
N PHE A 122 11.18 -6.69 4.95
CA PHE A 122 11.13 -5.24 4.78
C PHE A 122 12.50 -4.63 5.14
N ALA A 123 12.83 -3.54 4.44
CA ALA A 123 13.97 -2.71 4.75
C ALA A 123 13.82 -2.12 6.16
N ARG A 124 14.94 -2.09 6.89
CA ARG A 124 15.03 -1.59 8.26
C ARG A 124 15.60 -0.19 8.29
#